data_AF-A0A924FM15-F1
#
_entry.id   AF-A0A924FM15-F1
#
_cell.length_a   1.000
_cell.length_b   1.000
_cell.length_c   1.000
_cell.angle_alpha   90.00
_cell.angle_beta   90.00
_cell.angle_gamma   90.00
#
_symmetry.space_group_name_H-M   'P 1'
#
loop_
_entity.id
_entity.type
_entity.pdbx_description
1 polymer ?
#
loop_
_entity_poly.entity_id
_entity_poly.type
_entity_poly.pdbx_seq_one_letter_code
_entity_poly.pdbx_strand_id
1 'polypeptide(L)'
;DLGMLRSKADPQADGSFKISGGKIFISAGEHDMAANIIHLVLARLPDAPAGTKGISLFLVPKFLPNADGSPGARNPIFCGAIEEKMGIHGNSTCQMNLDAATGWIIGQPGKGLNAMFVMMNAARLGVGMQSLGLTEVAYQNALVYAKDRIQMRSLSGVKAPDKPADPIIVHPDVRRMLLTAKAYAEGGRAFSSYVALQIDRELNHPDEEVRKEAADQVALLTPIIKAFLTDNAWIATSEAMQVFGGHGYIAEWGMEQYVRDSRINMIYEGTNTIQSLDLLGRKVLMDNGAKLKKFGAQVQAFVEENGTDEAMSEFITPLADLGDKVTKLTMEIGMKAFQNQDEVGAACVPYLRVVGHMVYAYFFARMAKIALEKESGGDKFYASKLGTARFYFARLLPETAMLIRQARSGASNLMALDADLI
;
A
#
# COMPACT_ATOMS: atom_id res chain seq x y z
N ASP A 1 17.30 -0.80 -9.79
CA ASP A 1 18.02 0.33 -9.17
C ASP A 1 18.08 1.50 -10.15
N LEU A 2 17.49 2.65 -9.79
CA LEU A 2 17.50 3.85 -10.65
C LEU A 2 18.88 4.49 -10.78
N GLY A 3 19.80 4.25 -9.83
CA GLY A 3 21.16 4.79 -9.88
C GLY A 3 21.97 4.35 -11.11
N MET A 4 21.57 3.23 -11.71
CA MET A 4 22.17 2.63 -12.92
C MET A 4 21.53 3.10 -14.24
N LEU A 5 20.61 4.07 -14.21
CA LEU A 5 19.99 4.55 -15.45
C LEU A 5 21.04 5.06 -16.44
N ARG A 6 20.78 4.82 -17.73
CA ARG A 6 21.64 5.23 -18.85
C ARG A 6 21.02 6.32 -19.72
N SER A 7 19.75 6.66 -19.48
CA SER A 7 19.10 7.75 -20.20
C SER A 7 19.84 9.07 -19.91
N LYS A 8 20.17 9.80 -20.97
CA LYS A 8 20.97 11.03 -20.91
C LYS A 8 20.16 12.24 -21.36
N ALA A 9 20.56 13.41 -20.91
CA ALA A 9 19.96 14.69 -21.28
C ALA A 9 21.05 15.70 -21.67
N ASP A 10 21.19 15.95 -22.97
CA ASP A 10 22.23 16.81 -23.54
C ASP A 10 21.70 18.27 -23.61
N PRO A 11 22.34 19.25 -22.92
CA PRO A 11 21.85 20.63 -22.86
C PRO A 11 21.89 21.31 -24.22
N GLN A 12 20.92 22.19 -24.49
CA GLN A 12 20.79 22.98 -25.71
C GLN A 12 20.97 24.48 -25.43
N ALA A 13 21.30 25.24 -26.48
CA ALA A 13 21.52 26.70 -26.36
C ALA A 13 20.26 27.48 -25.97
N ASP A 14 19.07 26.95 -26.26
CA ASP A 14 17.78 27.55 -25.93
C ASP A 14 17.29 27.20 -24.50
N GLY A 15 18.12 26.52 -23.70
CA GLY A 15 17.79 26.08 -22.34
C GLY A 15 16.98 24.78 -22.26
N SER A 16 16.60 24.19 -23.40
CA SER A 16 16.03 22.84 -23.45
C SER A 16 17.12 21.76 -23.35
N PHE A 17 16.69 20.50 -23.32
CA PHE A 17 17.56 19.33 -23.31
C PHE A 17 17.12 18.35 -24.39
N LYS A 18 18.08 17.66 -24.99
CA LYS A 18 17.85 16.50 -25.88
C LYS A 18 18.01 15.22 -25.06
N ILE A 19 16.91 14.53 -24.84
CA ILE A 19 16.84 13.36 -23.97
C ILE A 19 16.83 12.10 -24.81
N SER A 20 17.77 11.20 -24.51
CA SER A 20 17.94 9.94 -25.25
C SER A 20 17.96 8.74 -24.34
N GLY A 21 17.37 7.63 -24.80
CA GLY A 21 17.43 6.32 -24.15
C GLY A 21 16.08 5.61 -24.11
N GLY A 22 16.04 4.46 -23.44
CA GLY A 22 14.82 3.68 -23.22
C GLY A 22 14.31 3.77 -21.79
N LYS A 23 12.99 3.68 -21.61
CA LYS A 23 12.29 3.46 -20.34
C LYS A 23 11.35 2.28 -20.49
N ILE A 24 11.15 1.51 -19.43
CA ILE A 24 10.28 0.34 -19.41
C ILE A 24 9.24 0.48 -18.31
N PHE A 25 8.16 -0.31 -18.44
CA PHE A 25 7.08 -0.36 -17.46
C PHE A 25 6.42 0.99 -17.20
N ILE A 26 6.26 1.80 -18.25
CA ILE A 26 5.64 3.12 -18.15
C ILE A 26 4.13 2.99 -18.29
N SER A 27 3.43 3.02 -17.16
CA SER A 27 1.97 3.06 -17.10
C SER A 27 1.43 4.28 -17.85
N ALA A 28 0.43 4.08 -18.70
CA ALA A 28 -0.12 5.09 -19.60
C ALA A 28 0.94 5.81 -20.45
N GLY A 29 2.01 5.10 -20.83
CA GLY A 29 3.09 5.67 -21.65
C GLY A 29 2.63 6.12 -23.05
N GLU A 30 1.54 5.56 -23.56
CA GLU A 30 0.89 5.99 -24.80
C GLU A 30 -0.60 5.63 -24.77
N HIS A 31 -1.44 6.51 -25.32
CA HIS A 31 -2.88 6.33 -25.52
C HIS A 31 -3.47 7.45 -26.39
N ASP A 32 -4.72 7.28 -26.81
CA ASP A 32 -5.51 8.22 -27.62
C ASP A 32 -6.54 9.04 -26.82
N MET A 33 -6.64 8.81 -25.51
CA MET A 33 -7.61 9.48 -24.63
C MET A 33 -7.33 10.96 -24.33
N ALA A 34 -6.17 11.50 -24.70
CA ALA A 34 -5.80 12.90 -24.44
C ALA A 34 -5.04 13.50 -25.62
N ALA A 35 -5.19 14.82 -25.80
CA ALA A 35 -4.54 15.55 -26.88
C ALA A 35 -3.00 15.62 -26.73
N ASN A 36 -2.48 15.51 -25.49
CA ASN A 36 -1.06 15.44 -25.20
C ASN A 36 -0.79 14.57 -23.96
N ILE A 37 0.43 14.07 -23.82
CA ILE A 37 0.91 13.32 -22.65
C ILE A 37 2.19 14.00 -22.17
N ILE A 38 2.27 14.28 -20.86
CA ILE A 38 3.44 14.90 -20.26
C ILE A 38 4.23 13.84 -19.50
N HIS A 39 5.38 13.45 -20.03
CA HIS A 39 6.24 12.46 -19.40
C HIS A 39 7.21 13.15 -18.43
N LEU A 40 7.22 12.69 -17.18
CA LEU A 40 8.25 13.05 -16.21
C LEU A 40 9.38 12.03 -16.26
N VAL A 41 10.50 12.42 -16.87
CA VAL A 41 11.58 11.51 -17.24
C VAL A 41 12.81 11.78 -16.38
N LEU A 42 13.28 10.74 -15.69
CA LEU A 42 14.59 10.78 -15.03
C LEU A 42 15.71 10.50 -16.05
N ALA A 43 16.68 11.39 -16.14
CA ALA A 43 17.87 11.23 -16.98
C ALA A 43 19.10 11.86 -16.31
N ARG A 44 20.29 11.56 -16.84
CA ARG A 44 21.56 12.09 -16.36
C ARG A 44 22.14 13.12 -17.32
N LEU A 45 22.67 14.21 -16.78
CA LEU A 45 23.45 15.18 -17.56
C LEU A 45 24.85 14.61 -17.87
N PRO A 46 25.51 14.99 -18.97
CA PRO A 46 26.81 14.45 -19.37
C PRO A 46 27.86 14.42 -18.25
N ASP A 47 27.95 15.51 -17.48
CA ASP A 47 28.96 15.69 -16.44
C ASP A 47 28.45 15.35 -15.02
N ALA A 48 27.23 14.82 -14.90
CA ALA A 48 26.65 14.50 -13.60
C ALA A 48 27.25 13.22 -12.99
N PRO A 49 27.42 13.16 -11.66
CA PRO A 49 28.06 12.03 -10.99
C PRO A 49 27.28 10.72 -11.16
N ALA A 50 27.97 9.60 -10.99
CA ALA A 50 27.33 8.30 -10.97
C ALA A 50 26.32 8.13 -9.82
N GLY A 51 25.42 7.15 -9.97
CA GLY A 51 24.40 6.85 -8.97
C GLY A 51 23.24 7.85 -8.93
N THR A 52 22.50 7.82 -7.82
CA THR A 52 21.25 8.56 -7.64
C THR A 52 21.43 10.08 -7.54
N LYS A 53 22.60 10.55 -7.08
CA LYS A 53 22.92 11.98 -6.92
C LYS A 53 23.07 12.73 -8.25
N GLY A 54 23.33 12.03 -9.36
CA GLY A 54 23.44 12.64 -10.68
C GLY A 54 22.15 12.64 -11.49
N ILE A 55 21.03 12.20 -10.90
CA ILE A 55 19.76 12.09 -11.62
C ILE A 55 19.00 13.41 -11.56
N SER A 56 18.58 13.90 -12.73
CA SER A 56 17.69 15.05 -12.89
C SER A 56 16.32 14.61 -13.40
N LEU A 57 15.29 15.42 -13.14
CA LEU A 57 13.92 15.20 -13.62
C LEU A 57 13.64 16.15 -14.78
N PHE A 58 13.01 15.64 -15.83
CA PHE A 58 12.68 16.42 -17.03
C PHE A 58 11.21 16.27 -17.40
N LEU A 59 10.61 17.36 -17.84
CA LEU A 59 9.31 17.40 -18.50
C LEU A 59 9.52 17.14 -20.00
N VAL A 60 8.95 16.06 -20.52
CA VAL A 60 9.06 15.67 -21.93
C VAL A 60 7.65 15.45 -22.49
N PRO A 61 7.09 16.40 -23.25
CA PRO A 61 5.74 16.24 -23.77
C PRO A 61 5.74 15.32 -25.00
N LYS A 62 4.63 14.62 -25.25
CA LYS A 62 4.41 13.81 -26.48
C LYS A 62 4.39 14.72 -27.72
N PHE A 63 3.71 15.85 -27.62
CA PHE A 63 3.69 16.92 -28.62
C PHE A 63 4.24 18.21 -28.02
N LEU A 64 5.15 18.87 -28.73
CA LEU A 64 5.70 20.16 -28.31
C LEU A 64 4.57 21.20 -28.31
N PRO A 65 4.39 21.99 -27.23
CA PRO A 65 3.32 22.97 -27.19
C PRO A 65 3.58 24.12 -28.17
N ASN A 66 2.54 24.57 -28.85
CA ASN A 66 2.53 25.85 -29.57
C ASN A 66 2.52 27.00 -28.55
N ALA A 67 2.66 28.25 -29.03
CA ALA A 67 2.67 29.44 -28.16
C ALA A 67 1.37 29.61 -27.34
N ASP A 68 0.24 29.11 -27.83
CA ASP A 68 -1.06 29.11 -27.16
C ASP A 68 -1.26 27.91 -26.21
N GLY A 69 -0.27 27.02 -26.09
CA GLY A 69 -0.31 25.81 -25.27
C GLY A 69 -0.96 24.59 -25.95
N SER A 70 -1.47 24.74 -27.18
CA SER A 70 -2.03 23.61 -27.94
C SER A 70 -0.96 22.60 -28.37
N PRO A 71 -1.30 21.31 -28.55
CA PRO A 71 -0.34 20.32 -29.06
C PRO A 71 0.13 20.67 -30.47
N GLY A 72 1.44 20.89 -30.64
CA GLY A 72 2.11 21.17 -31.91
C GLY A 72 2.81 19.94 -32.46
N ALA A 73 4.06 20.12 -32.91
CA ALA A 73 4.84 19.06 -33.55
C ALA A 73 5.08 17.85 -32.63
N ARG A 74 5.09 16.63 -33.20
CA ARG A 74 5.40 15.40 -32.46
C ARG A 74 6.84 15.46 -31.95
N ASN A 75 7.01 15.38 -30.64
CA ASN A 75 8.32 15.23 -30.00
C ASN A 75 8.79 13.77 -30.18
N PRO A 76 10.09 13.48 -30.40
CA PRO A 76 10.56 12.12 -30.64
C PRO A 76 10.66 11.26 -29.36
N ILE A 77 9.50 11.02 -28.74
CA ILE A 77 9.26 10.08 -27.64
C ILE A 77 8.14 9.12 -28.04
N PHE A 78 8.45 7.85 -28.21
CA PHE A 78 7.55 6.87 -28.83
C PHE A 78 7.38 5.62 -27.97
N CYS A 79 6.18 5.04 -27.96
CA CYS A 79 5.96 3.70 -27.43
C CYS A 79 6.47 2.66 -28.44
N GLY A 80 7.52 1.92 -28.07
CA GLY A 80 8.08 0.85 -28.91
C GLY A 80 7.37 -0.49 -28.75
N ALA A 81 6.82 -0.76 -27.57
CA ALA A 81 6.08 -1.99 -27.27
C ALA A 81 5.13 -1.78 -26.08
N ILE A 82 4.11 -2.63 -25.98
CA ILE A 82 3.20 -2.72 -24.83
C ILE A 82 3.38 -4.11 -24.21
N GLU A 83 3.53 -4.18 -22.89
CA GLU A 83 3.70 -5.44 -22.16
C GLU A 83 2.39 -6.23 -22.07
N GLU A 84 2.46 -7.54 -22.29
CA GLU A 84 1.39 -8.48 -21.95
C GLU A 84 1.49 -8.84 -20.46
N LYS A 85 0.43 -8.57 -19.70
CA LYS A 85 0.45 -8.59 -18.23
C LYS A 85 -0.52 -9.63 -17.69
N MET A 86 -0.34 -10.00 -16.42
CA MET A 86 -1.32 -10.82 -15.69
C MET A 86 -2.70 -10.15 -15.57
N GLY A 87 -2.75 -8.83 -15.42
CA GLY A 87 -3.97 -8.06 -15.21
C GLY A 87 -3.78 -6.60 -15.60
N ILE A 88 -4.71 -5.74 -15.20
CA ILE A 88 -4.80 -4.32 -15.51
C ILE A 88 -4.62 -4.02 -17.01
N HIS A 89 -5.19 -4.88 -17.86
CA HIS A 89 -5.00 -4.83 -19.31
C HIS A 89 -5.47 -3.51 -19.93
N GLY A 90 -6.49 -2.87 -19.34
CA GLY A 90 -6.99 -1.55 -19.77
C GLY A 90 -5.99 -0.40 -19.58
N ASN A 91 -4.89 -0.61 -18.82
CA ASN A 91 -3.80 0.35 -18.72
C ASN A 91 -2.63 -0.10 -19.58
N SER A 92 -2.27 0.72 -20.59
CA SER A 92 -1.09 0.50 -21.41
C SER A 92 0.18 0.57 -20.54
N THR A 93 1.03 -0.43 -20.64
CA THR A 93 2.32 -0.46 -19.93
C THR A 93 3.41 -0.53 -20.97
N CYS A 94 4.10 0.57 -21.17
CA CYS A 94 4.87 0.81 -22.38
C CYS A 94 6.38 0.67 -22.15
N GLN A 95 7.06 0.21 -23.20
CA GLN A 95 8.46 0.49 -23.43
C GLN A 95 8.55 1.81 -24.22
N MET A 96 9.15 2.84 -23.62
CA MET A 96 9.26 4.17 -24.21
C MET A 96 10.67 4.40 -24.74
N ASN A 97 10.76 4.83 -26.00
CA ASN A 97 12.00 5.21 -26.67
C ASN A 97 12.06 6.73 -26.81
N LEU A 98 13.14 7.32 -26.34
CA LEU A 98 13.43 8.75 -26.48
C LEU A 98 14.61 8.89 -27.44
N ASP A 99 14.39 9.54 -28.58
CA ASP A 99 15.40 9.77 -29.62
C ASP A 99 15.66 11.26 -29.75
N ALA A 100 16.58 11.77 -28.92
CA ALA A 100 16.84 13.20 -28.78
C ALA A 100 15.53 14.02 -28.55
N ALA A 101 14.62 13.48 -27.72
CA ALA A 101 13.37 14.13 -27.35
C ALA A 101 13.65 15.46 -26.65
N THR A 102 12.98 16.53 -27.06
CA THR A 102 13.12 17.83 -26.40
C THR A 102 12.42 17.77 -25.03
N GLY A 103 13.10 18.19 -23.98
CA GLY A 103 12.53 18.30 -22.64
C GLY A 103 13.12 19.46 -21.86
N TRP A 104 12.49 19.77 -20.72
CA TRP A 104 12.88 20.87 -19.84
C TRP A 104 13.10 20.34 -18.43
N ILE A 105 14.16 20.81 -17.77
CA ILE A 105 14.47 20.36 -16.41
C ILE A 105 13.41 20.85 -15.42
N ILE A 106 12.98 19.98 -14.51
CA ILE A 106 12.13 20.31 -13.37
C ILE A 106 13.02 20.40 -12.12
N GLY A 107 13.03 21.58 -11.50
CA GLY A 107 13.86 21.84 -10.33
C GLY A 107 15.34 21.97 -10.68
N GLN A 108 16.21 21.49 -9.79
CA GLN A 108 17.66 21.66 -9.92
C GLN A 108 18.34 20.42 -10.50
N PRO A 109 19.44 20.59 -11.28
CA PRO A 109 20.32 19.49 -11.68
C PRO A 109 20.73 18.58 -10.52
N GLY A 110 20.65 17.25 -10.72
CA GLY A 110 21.00 16.25 -9.70
C GLY A 110 20.00 16.12 -8.53
N LYS A 111 18.88 16.86 -8.56
CA LYS A 111 17.80 16.79 -7.56
C LYS A 111 16.53 16.12 -8.09
N GLY A 112 16.63 15.34 -9.17
CA GLY A 112 15.47 14.73 -9.83
C GLY A 112 14.70 13.75 -8.94
N LEU A 113 15.40 12.93 -8.15
CA LEU A 113 14.72 12.04 -7.20
C LEU A 113 14.04 12.80 -6.07
N ASN A 114 14.65 13.87 -5.55
CA ASN A 114 14.03 14.72 -4.54
C ASN A 114 12.70 15.29 -5.05
N ALA A 115 12.68 15.77 -6.30
CA ALA A 115 11.46 16.26 -6.94
C ALA A 115 10.40 15.16 -7.09
N MET A 116 10.78 13.94 -7.47
CA MET A 116 9.83 12.81 -7.54
C MET A 116 9.32 12.37 -6.16
N PHE A 117 10.14 12.45 -5.11
CA PHE A 117 9.73 12.04 -3.77
C PHE A 117 8.57 12.87 -3.21
N VAL A 118 8.41 14.12 -3.66
CA VAL A 118 7.23 14.94 -3.33
C VAL A 118 5.94 14.26 -3.79
N MET A 119 5.96 13.59 -4.95
CA MET A 119 4.80 12.87 -5.49
C MET A 119 4.68 11.44 -4.96
N MET A 120 5.78 10.84 -4.46
CA MET A 120 5.77 9.43 -4.05
C MET A 120 4.85 9.14 -2.86
N ASN A 121 4.70 10.05 -1.90
CA ASN A 121 3.78 9.84 -0.78
C ASN A 121 2.33 9.71 -1.27
N ALA A 122 1.91 10.60 -2.17
CA ALA A 122 0.60 10.55 -2.80
C ALA A 122 0.43 9.32 -3.69
N ALA A 123 1.45 8.95 -4.48
CA ALA A 123 1.41 7.75 -5.31
C ALA A 123 1.26 6.46 -4.48
N ARG A 124 2.01 6.34 -3.37
CA ARG A 124 1.92 5.19 -2.44
C ARG A 124 0.57 5.11 -1.75
N LEU A 125 0.00 6.25 -1.33
CA LEU A 125 -1.40 6.31 -0.86
C LEU A 125 -2.36 5.84 -1.97
N GLY A 126 -2.18 6.32 -3.19
CA GLY A 126 -2.97 5.93 -4.36
C GLY A 126 -2.96 4.42 -4.60
N VAL A 127 -1.80 3.77 -4.50
CA VAL A 127 -1.69 2.30 -4.62
C VAL A 127 -2.39 1.56 -3.48
N GLY A 128 -2.29 2.07 -2.26
CA GLY A 128 -3.09 1.58 -1.13
C GLY A 128 -4.59 1.69 -1.41
N MET A 129 -5.04 2.82 -1.97
CA MET A 129 -6.45 3.06 -2.31
C MET A 129 -6.96 2.19 -3.46
N GLN A 130 -6.15 1.91 -4.48
CA GLN A 130 -6.50 0.93 -5.53
C GLN A 130 -6.78 -0.44 -4.92
N SER A 131 -5.96 -0.85 -3.96
CA SER A 131 -6.08 -2.13 -3.26
C SER A 131 -7.31 -2.17 -2.35
N LEU A 132 -7.62 -1.06 -1.68
CA LEU A 132 -8.88 -0.90 -0.96
C LEU A 132 -10.10 -1.01 -1.89
N GLY A 133 -10.05 -0.39 -3.06
CA GLY A 133 -11.12 -0.47 -4.06
C GLY A 133 -11.37 -1.91 -4.52
N LEU A 134 -10.30 -2.64 -4.86
CA LEU A 134 -10.36 -4.06 -5.24
C LEU A 134 -10.89 -4.95 -4.12
N THR A 135 -10.46 -4.70 -2.88
CA THR A 135 -10.96 -5.40 -1.69
C THR A 135 -12.47 -5.19 -1.53
N GLU A 136 -12.92 -3.93 -1.63
CA GLU A 136 -14.33 -3.57 -1.44
C GLU A 136 -15.22 -4.20 -2.51
N VAL A 137 -14.87 -4.07 -3.79
CA VAL A 137 -15.69 -4.62 -4.88
C VAL A 137 -15.75 -6.14 -4.83
N ALA A 138 -14.64 -6.82 -4.54
CA ALA A 138 -14.61 -8.27 -4.41
C ALA A 138 -15.48 -8.74 -3.22
N TYR A 139 -15.36 -8.07 -2.06
CA TYR A 139 -16.19 -8.34 -0.90
C TYR A 139 -17.68 -8.16 -1.18
N GLN A 140 -18.08 -7.06 -1.81
CA GLN A 140 -19.48 -6.78 -2.11
C GLN A 140 -20.09 -7.85 -3.03
N ASN A 141 -19.38 -8.24 -4.08
CA ASN A 141 -19.81 -9.30 -4.99
C ASN A 141 -19.92 -10.65 -4.27
N ALA A 142 -18.91 -11.03 -3.47
CA ALA A 142 -18.93 -12.26 -2.68
C ALA A 142 -20.06 -12.29 -1.65
N LEU A 143 -20.36 -11.15 -1.01
CA LEU A 143 -21.42 -11.06 -0.03
C LEU A 143 -22.80 -11.29 -0.67
N VAL A 144 -23.05 -10.69 -1.84
CA VAL A 144 -24.30 -10.89 -2.58
C VAL A 144 -24.42 -12.35 -2.99
N TYR A 145 -23.38 -12.90 -3.64
CA TYR A 145 -23.38 -14.31 -4.05
C TYR A 145 -23.62 -15.27 -2.87
N ALA A 146 -22.99 -15.03 -1.73
CA ALA A 146 -23.11 -15.90 -0.56
C ALA A 146 -24.52 -15.90 0.07
N LYS A 147 -25.29 -14.82 -0.09
CA LYS A 147 -26.69 -14.73 0.37
C LYS A 147 -27.65 -15.50 -0.52
N ASP A 148 -27.32 -15.64 -1.80
CA ASP A 148 -28.22 -16.24 -2.79
C ASP A 148 -27.89 -17.71 -3.07
N ARG A 149 -26.60 -18.04 -3.18
CA ARG A 149 -26.14 -19.40 -3.48
C ARG A 149 -26.52 -20.34 -2.35
N ILE A 150 -27.34 -21.34 -2.65
CA ILE A 150 -27.69 -22.43 -1.72
C ILE A 150 -26.79 -23.64 -1.94
N GLN A 151 -26.26 -24.20 -0.85
CA GLN A 151 -25.48 -25.44 -0.88
C GLN A 151 -25.35 -26.03 0.53
N MET A 152 -25.68 -27.32 0.68
CA MET A 152 -25.71 -28.04 1.97
C MET A 152 -26.64 -27.39 3.02
N ARG A 153 -26.75 -28.02 4.20
CA ARG A 153 -27.43 -27.45 5.37
C ARG A 153 -26.41 -26.90 6.37
N SER A 154 -26.80 -25.91 7.16
CA SER A 154 -25.97 -25.40 8.25
C SER A 154 -25.69 -26.51 9.26
N LEU A 155 -24.46 -26.54 9.78
CA LEU A 155 -24.02 -27.46 10.84
C LEU A 155 -24.82 -27.31 12.15
N SER A 156 -25.47 -26.15 12.34
CA SER A 156 -26.28 -25.85 13.53
C SER A 156 -27.78 -26.04 13.29
N GLY A 157 -28.14 -26.85 12.30
CA GLY A 157 -29.52 -27.09 11.90
C GLY A 157 -30.03 -26.14 10.82
N VAL A 158 -31.11 -26.54 10.16
CA VAL A 158 -31.69 -25.90 8.97
C VAL A 158 -31.96 -24.41 9.21
N LYS A 159 -31.53 -23.54 8.28
CA LYS A 159 -31.74 -22.08 8.35
C LYS A 159 -32.74 -21.55 7.32
N ALA A 160 -32.90 -22.24 6.20
CA ALA A 160 -33.90 -21.96 5.18
C ALA A 160 -34.79 -23.20 4.97
N PRO A 161 -35.81 -23.42 5.82
CA PRO A 161 -36.65 -24.62 5.78
C PRO A 161 -37.39 -24.78 4.46
N ASP A 162 -37.77 -23.67 3.83
CA ASP A 162 -38.52 -23.65 2.56
C ASP A 162 -37.65 -23.87 1.31
N LYS A 163 -36.33 -24.00 1.47
CA LYS A 163 -35.37 -24.24 0.38
C LYS A 163 -34.76 -25.64 0.50
N PRO A 164 -34.29 -26.27 -0.58
CA PRO A 164 -33.65 -27.59 -0.52
C PRO A 164 -32.26 -27.58 0.16
N ALA A 165 -31.61 -26.42 0.24
CA ALA A 165 -30.35 -26.18 0.93
C ALA A 165 -30.33 -24.78 1.55
N ASP A 166 -29.42 -24.54 2.49
CA ASP A 166 -29.26 -23.22 3.11
C ASP A 166 -28.33 -22.33 2.26
N PRO A 167 -28.52 -20.99 2.28
CA PRO A 167 -27.57 -20.06 1.70
C PRO A 167 -26.17 -20.22 2.29
N ILE A 168 -25.12 -20.19 1.46
CA ILE A 168 -23.75 -20.50 1.92
C ILE A 168 -23.22 -19.52 2.98
N ILE A 169 -23.78 -18.32 3.09
CA ILE A 169 -23.45 -17.35 4.15
C ILE A 169 -23.69 -17.87 5.58
N VAL A 170 -24.44 -18.96 5.75
CA VAL A 170 -24.62 -19.59 7.08
C VAL A 170 -23.41 -20.41 7.51
N HIS A 171 -22.52 -20.77 6.59
CA HIS A 171 -21.36 -21.63 6.86
C HIS A 171 -20.22 -20.84 7.51
N PRO A 172 -19.60 -21.35 8.59
CA PRO A 172 -18.58 -20.61 9.33
C PRO A 172 -17.39 -20.12 8.49
N ASP A 173 -16.89 -20.94 7.57
CA ASP A 173 -15.73 -20.55 6.75
C ASP A 173 -16.07 -19.49 5.70
N VAL A 174 -17.27 -19.55 5.10
CA VAL A 174 -17.77 -18.47 4.22
C VAL A 174 -17.86 -17.16 5.00
N ARG A 175 -18.35 -17.19 6.24
CA ARG A 175 -18.35 -16.00 7.11
C ARG A 175 -16.95 -15.51 7.44
N ARG A 176 -15.99 -16.42 7.70
CA ARG A 176 -14.59 -16.06 7.96
C ARG A 176 -14.00 -15.31 6.76
N MET A 177 -14.19 -15.81 5.53
CA MET A 177 -13.71 -15.15 4.31
C MET A 177 -14.34 -13.77 4.11
N LEU A 178 -15.67 -13.68 4.23
CA LEU A 178 -16.39 -12.40 4.08
C LEU A 178 -15.99 -11.39 5.16
N LEU A 179 -15.85 -11.82 6.42
CA LEU A 179 -15.44 -10.94 7.52
C LEU A 179 -13.97 -10.51 7.40
N THR A 180 -13.10 -11.34 6.85
CA THR A 180 -11.70 -10.97 6.56
C THR A 180 -11.65 -9.85 5.53
N ALA A 181 -12.34 -10.01 4.40
CA ALA A 181 -12.40 -8.97 3.37
C ALA A 181 -13.07 -7.68 3.90
N LYS A 182 -14.16 -7.79 4.66
CA LYS A 182 -14.83 -6.66 5.31
C LYS A 182 -13.89 -5.93 6.28
N ALA A 183 -13.19 -6.66 7.14
CA ALA A 183 -12.28 -6.07 8.13
C ALA A 183 -11.12 -5.34 7.44
N TYR A 184 -10.51 -5.95 6.42
CA TYR A 184 -9.46 -5.28 5.67
C TYR A 184 -9.96 -4.04 4.90
N ALA A 185 -11.16 -4.08 4.32
CA ALA A 185 -11.75 -2.92 3.67
C ALA A 185 -12.03 -1.78 4.66
N GLU A 186 -12.63 -2.09 5.82
CA GLU A 186 -12.97 -1.06 6.81
C GLU A 186 -11.75 -0.45 7.49
N GLY A 187 -10.78 -1.27 7.89
CA GLY A 187 -9.50 -0.80 8.44
C GLY A 187 -8.71 0.00 7.41
N GLY A 188 -8.64 -0.50 6.16
CA GLY A 188 -7.94 0.17 5.06
C GLY A 188 -8.57 1.51 4.69
N ARG A 189 -9.90 1.65 4.80
CA ARG A 189 -10.60 2.92 4.59
C ARG A 189 -10.30 3.91 5.70
N ALA A 190 -10.42 3.52 6.97
CA ALA A 190 -10.09 4.40 8.09
C ALA A 190 -8.63 4.89 8.02
N PHE A 191 -7.70 3.98 7.73
CA PHE A 191 -6.29 4.31 7.63
C PHE A 191 -5.98 5.21 6.42
N SER A 192 -6.50 4.89 5.23
CA SER A 192 -6.30 5.71 4.03
C SER A 192 -6.86 7.12 4.20
N SER A 193 -8.06 7.26 4.76
CA SER A 193 -8.64 8.57 5.05
C SER A 193 -7.82 9.37 6.05
N TYR A 194 -7.25 8.72 7.07
CA TYR A 194 -6.36 9.39 8.01
C TYR A 194 -5.08 9.90 7.34
N VAL A 195 -4.42 9.07 6.53
CA VAL A 195 -3.19 9.47 5.82
C VAL A 195 -3.48 10.58 4.81
N ALA A 196 -4.59 10.51 4.09
CA ALA A 196 -5.02 11.59 3.19
C ALA A 196 -5.17 12.92 3.93
N LEU A 197 -5.83 12.92 5.09
CA LEU A 197 -5.95 14.12 5.92
C LEU A 197 -4.58 14.63 6.41
N GLN A 198 -3.64 13.75 6.75
CA GLN A 198 -2.29 14.20 7.12
C GLN A 198 -1.54 14.80 5.93
N ILE A 199 -1.71 14.29 4.71
CA ILE A 199 -1.14 14.92 3.51
C ILE A 199 -1.73 16.32 3.31
N ASP A 200 -3.05 16.49 3.46
CA ASP A 200 -3.67 17.82 3.37
C ASP A 200 -3.13 18.78 4.43
N ARG A 201 -2.94 18.30 5.66
CA ARG A 201 -2.35 19.09 6.76
C ARG A 201 -0.89 19.43 6.48
N GLU A 202 -0.08 18.47 6.01
CA GLU A 202 1.32 18.67 5.63
C GLU A 202 1.46 19.77 4.57
N LEU A 203 0.59 19.78 3.55
CA LEU A 203 0.70 20.69 2.41
C LEU A 203 0.08 22.06 2.67
N ASN A 204 -1.03 22.11 3.42
CA ASN A 204 -1.91 23.29 3.41
C ASN A 204 -2.22 23.88 4.79
N HIS A 205 -1.83 23.24 5.90
CA HIS A 205 -2.13 23.79 7.23
C HIS A 205 -1.41 25.13 7.44
N PRO A 206 -2.03 26.17 8.01
CA PRO A 206 -1.40 27.49 8.17
C PRO A 206 -0.19 27.48 9.12
N ASP A 207 -0.25 26.68 10.19
CA ASP A 207 0.84 26.50 11.16
C ASP A 207 1.92 25.54 10.64
N GLU A 208 3.17 26.00 10.61
CA GLU A 208 4.35 25.26 10.15
C GLU A 208 4.67 24.04 11.01
N GLU A 209 4.52 24.14 12.33
CA GLU A 209 4.79 23.00 13.20
C GLU A 209 3.79 21.88 12.91
N VAL A 210 2.51 22.20 12.76
CA VAL A 210 1.49 21.21 12.36
C VAL A 210 1.81 20.58 11.01
N ARG A 211 2.29 21.34 10.02
CA ARG A 211 2.73 20.79 8.73
C ARG A 211 3.86 19.77 8.92
N LYS A 212 4.86 20.11 9.74
CA LYS A 212 6.00 19.24 10.05
C LYS A 212 5.58 17.98 10.80
N GLU A 213 4.67 18.09 11.77
CA GLU A 213 4.14 16.92 12.47
C GLU A 213 3.40 15.97 11.54
N ALA A 214 2.58 16.53 10.63
CA ALA A 214 1.85 15.75 9.64
C ALA A 214 2.82 15.08 8.65
N ALA A 215 3.85 15.80 8.19
CA ALA A 215 4.90 15.25 7.32
C ALA A 215 5.63 14.05 7.95
N ASP A 216 5.95 14.14 9.25
CA ASP A 216 6.55 13.03 9.99
C ASP A 216 5.63 11.80 10.05
N GLN A 217 4.33 12.00 10.24
CA GLN A 217 3.35 10.91 10.20
C GLN A 217 3.21 10.32 8.81
N VAL A 218 3.06 11.14 7.78
CA VAL A 218 2.96 10.70 6.38
C VAL A 218 4.19 9.87 6.01
N ALA A 219 5.39 10.35 6.35
CA ALA A 219 6.64 9.65 6.06
C ALA A 219 6.74 8.26 6.72
N LEU A 220 6.18 8.09 7.93
CA LEU A 220 6.13 6.81 8.62
C LEU A 220 5.04 5.87 8.05
N LEU A 221 3.87 6.43 7.75
CA LEU A 221 2.66 5.67 7.43
C LEU A 221 2.56 5.29 5.95
N THR A 222 3.18 6.03 5.02
CA THR A 222 3.07 5.73 3.58
C THR A 222 3.73 4.43 3.11
N PRO A 223 4.82 3.91 3.72
CA PRO A 223 5.29 2.56 3.40
C PRO A 223 4.32 1.48 3.93
N ILE A 224 3.74 1.71 5.11
CA ILE A 224 2.77 0.79 5.74
C ILE A 224 1.50 0.72 4.91
N ILE A 225 0.94 1.87 4.50
CA ILE A 225 -0.28 1.90 3.69
C ILE A 225 -0.08 1.17 2.36
N LYS A 226 1.08 1.36 1.71
CA LYS A 226 1.38 0.70 0.45
C LYS A 226 1.50 -0.81 0.66
N ALA A 227 2.40 -1.28 1.51
CA ALA A 227 2.66 -2.71 1.59
C ALA A 227 1.55 -3.49 2.32
N PHE A 228 1.04 -2.98 3.45
CA PHE A 228 0.06 -3.70 4.25
C PHE A 228 -1.31 -3.82 3.55
N LEU A 229 -1.81 -2.74 2.92
CA LEU A 229 -3.09 -2.83 2.19
C LEU A 229 -2.97 -3.69 0.94
N THR A 230 -1.84 -3.68 0.26
CA THR A 230 -1.68 -4.45 -0.99
C THR A 230 -1.57 -5.94 -0.70
N ASP A 231 -0.84 -6.36 0.33
CA ASP A 231 -0.82 -7.76 0.79
C ASP A 231 -2.22 -8.23 1.20
N ASN A 232 -2.95 -7.40 1.98
CA ASN A 232 -4.27 -7.77 2.48
C ASN A 232 -5.34 -7.76 1.38
N ALA A 233 -5.21 -6.93 0.36
CA ALA A 233 -6.09 -6.94 -0.80
C ALA A 233 -5.93 -8.22 -1.62
N TRP A 234 -4.71 -8.74 -1.77
CA TRP A 234 -4.49 -10.04 -2.41
C TRP A 234 -5.20 -11.17 -1.64
N ILE A 235 -5.04 -11.21 -0.31
CA ILE A 235 -5.74 -12.18 0.54
C ILE A 235 -7.25 -12.04 0.39
N ALA A 236 -7.78 -10.82 0.53
CA ALA A 236 -9.22 -10.58 0.51
C ALA A 236 -9.87 -10.87 -0.85
N THR A 237 -9.23 -10.47 -1.95
CA THR A 237 -9.74 -10.77 -3.30
C THR A 237 -9.70 -12.27 -3.60
N SER A 238 -8.65 -12.98 -3.16
CA SER A 238 -8.54 -14.43 -3.29
C SER A 238 -9.62 -15.16 -2.47
N GLU A 239 -9.85 -14.75 -1.21
CA GLU A 239 -10.92 -15.31 -0.40
C GLU A 239 -12.31 -15.00 -0.94
N ALA A 240 -12.53 -13.78 -1.44
CA ALA A 240 -13.78 -13.41 -2.08
C ALA A 240 -14.04 -14.25 -3.34
N MET A 241 -13.01 -14.53 -4.14
CA MET A 241 -13.11 -15.47 -5.27
C MET A 241 -13.45 -16.89 -4.78
N GLN A 242 -12.84 -17.34 -3.68
CA GLN A 242 -13.09 -18.65 -3.09
C GLN A 242 -14.55 -18.84 -2.63
N VAL A 243 -15.23 -17.76 -2.19
CA VAL A 243 -16.67 -17.79 -1.83
C VAL A 243 -17.55 -18.23 -3.00
N PHE A 244 -17.15 -17.96 -4.25
CA PHE A 244 -17.88 -18.41 -5.44
C PHE A 244 -17.61 -19.88 -5.79
N GLY A 245 -16.63 -20.53 -5.16
CA GLY A 245 -16.16 -21.86 -5.55
C GLY A 245 -15.73 -21.89 -7.02
N GLY A 246 -16.18 -22.90 -7.77
CA GLY A 246 -15.83 -23.04 -9.19
C GLY A 246 -16.24 -21.85 -10.06
N HIS A 247 -17.34 -21.15 -9.74
CA HIS A 247 -17.77 -19.96 -10.48
C HIS A 247 -16.75 -18.81 -10.36
N GLY A 248 -16.02 -18.73 -9.24
CA GLY A 248 -15.02 -17.69 -9.03
C GLY A 248 -13.84 -17.78 -10.00
N TYR A 249 -13.60 -18.97 -10.57
CA TYR A 249 -12.54 -19.21 -11.54
C TYR A 249 -12.98 -18.97 -12.99
N ILE A 250 -14.26 -18.65 -13.23
CA ILE A 250 -14.79 -18.39 -14.57
C ILE A 250 -14.84 -16.88 -14.80
N ALA A 251 -14.23 -16.42 -15.89
CA ALA A 251 -14.06 -15.00 -16.20
C ALA A 251 -15.39 -14.20 -16.24
N GLU A 252 -16.51 -14.84 -16.59
CA GLU A 252 -17.83 -14.20 -16.64
C GLU A 252 -18.31 -13.65 -15.28
N TRP A 253 -17.84 -14.23 -14.17
CA TRP A 253 -18.14 -13.76 -12.82
C TRP A 253 -17.23 -12.62 -12.36
N GLY A 254 -16.15 -12.34 -13.09
CA GLY A 254 -15.24 -11.21 -12.85
C GLY A 254 -14.34 -11.30 -11.61
N MET A 255 -14.56 -12.27 -10.70
CA MET A 255 -13.80 -12.37 -9.46
C MET A 255 -12.30 -12.61 -9.67
N GLU A 256 -11.96 -13.43 -10.66
CA GLU A 256 -10.57 -13.72 -11.03
C GLU A 256 -9.82 -12.47 -11.51
N GLN A 257 -10.51 -11.52 -12.16
CA GLN A 257 -9.92 -10.25 -12.57
C GLN A 257 -9.45 -9.44 -11.36
N TYR A 258 -10.25 -9.36 -10.28
CA TYR A 258 -9.85 -8.61 -9.08
C TYR A 258 -8.59 -9.19 -8.43
N VAL A 259 -8.44 -10.52 -8.46
CA VAL A 259 -7.22 -11.19 -8.00
C VAL A 259 -6.03 -10.79 -8.87
N ARG A 260 -6.14 -10.92 -10.20
CA ARG A 260 -5.08 -10.54 -11.14
C ARG A 260 -4.68 -9.06 -11.02
N ASP A 261 -5.66 -8.18 -10.96
CA ASP A 261 -5.46 -6.73 -10.89
C ASP A 261 -4.89 -6.29 -9.53
N SER A 262 -5.13 -7.03 -8.45
CA SER A 262 -4.53 -6.72 -7.15
C SER A 262 -3.04 -7.08 -7.08
N ARG A 263 -2.58 -8.05 -7.87
CA ARG A 263 -1.21 -8.60 -7.78
C ARG A 263 -0.14 -7.54 -8.02
N ILE A 264 -0.37 -6.66 -8.99
CA ILE A 264 0.59 -5.63 -9.41
C ILE A 264 0.82 -4.59 -8.31
N ASN A 265 -0.17 -4.34 -7.44
CA ASN A 265 -0.06 -3.33 -6.41
C ASN A 265 1.01 -3.67 -5.37
N MET A 266 1.34 -4.95 -5.17
CA MET A 266 2.44 -5.40 -4.32
C MET A 266 3.83 -5.20 -4.95
N ILE A 267 3.88 -4.91 -6.25
CA ILE A 267 5.11 -4.90 -7.07
C ILE A 267 5.51 -3.47 -7.42
N TYR A 268 4.64 -2.71 -8.08
CA TYR A 268 4.98 -1.38 -8.56
C TYR A 268 4.99 -0.31 -7.46
N GLU A 269 5.41 0.90 -7.80
CA GLU A 269 5.64 2.00 -6.84
C GLU A 269 6.55 1.60 -5.66
N GLY A 270 7.49 0.70 -5.96
CA GLY A 270 8.38 0.03 -5.01
C GLY A 270 7.74 -1.23 -4.43
N THR A 271 8.39 -2.37 -4.60
CA THR A 271 7.91 -3.67 -4.09
C THR A 271 7.66 -3.62 -2.59
N ASN A 272 6.82 -4.52 -2.07
CA ASN A 272 6.53 -4.54 -0.63
C ASN A 272 7.78 -4.76 0.23
N THR A 273 8.79 -5.48 -0.26
CA THR A 273 10.12 -5.55 0.39
C THR A 273 10.81 -4.19 0.43
N ILE A 274 10.78 -3.41 -0.65
CA ILE A 274 11.36 -2.06 -0.67
C ILE A 274 10.61 -1.11 0.28
N GLN A 275 9.28 -1.21 0.38
CA GLN A 275 8.53 -0.45 1.39
C GLN A 275 8.89 -0.87 2.82
N SER A 276 9.09 -2.17 3.03
CA SER A 276 9.46 -2.74 4.32
C SER A 276 10.86 -2.27 4.75
N LEU A 277 11.82 -2.27 3.83
CA LEU A 277 13.16 -1.72 4.04
C LEU A 277 13.13 -0.20 4.25
N ASP A 278 12.27 0.51 3.50
CA ASP A 278 12.07 1.95 3.71
C ASP A 278 11.57 2.20 5.14
N LEU A 279 10.53 1.49 5.58
CA LEU A 279 9.99 1.62 6.93
C LEU A 279 11.05 1.32 8.00
N LEU A 280 11.54 0.08 8.06
CA LEU A 280 12.41 -0.35 9.15
C LEU A 280 13.77 0.35 9.08
N GLY A 281 14.43 0.31 7.92
CA GLY A 281 15.76 0.90 7.76
C GLY A 281 15.73 2.43 7.82
N ARG A 282 14.98 3.07 6.91
CA ARG A 282 15.04 4.53 6.73
C ARG A 282 14.13 5.33 7.65
N LYS A 283 12.90 4.87 7.91
CA LYS A 283 11.90 5.63 8.68
C LYS A 283 11.92 5.35 10.17
N VAL A 284 12.54 4.26 10.60
CA VAL A 284 12.59 3.84 12.01
C VAL A 284 14.04 3.80 12.53
N LEU A 285 14.95 3.04 11.91
CA LEU A 285 16.28 2.89 12.50
C LEU A 285 17.16 4.13 12.29
N MET A 286 17.18 4.72 11.08
CA MET A 286 17.99 5.92 10.80
C MET A 286 17.59 7.17 11.60
N ASP A 287 16.35 7.25 12.10
CA ASP A 287 15.89 8.36 12.94
C ASP A 287 15.79 7.99 14.43
N ASN A 288 16.42 6.88 14.85
CA ASN A 288 16.41 6.35 16.21
C ASN A 288 14.98 6.12 16.77
N GLY A 289 14.06 5.81 15.87
CA GLY A 289 12.66 5.50 16.12
C GLY A 289 11.83 6.73 16.46
N ALA A 290 12.30 7.95 16.19
CA ALA A 290 11.63 9.18 16.60
C ALA A 290 10.18 9.25 16.08
N LYS A 291 9.97 9.00 14.78
CA LYS A 291 8.61 9.02 14.19
C LYS A 291 7.73 7.91 14.74
N LEU A 292 8.27 6.70 14.88
CA LEU A 292 7.53 5.56 15.43
C LEU A 292 7.13 5.79 16.89
N LYS A 293 8.02 6.34 17.72
CA LYS A 293 7.73 6.71 19.11
C LYS A 293 6.65 7.78 19.18
N LYS A 294 6.67 8.78 18.30
CA LYS A 294 5.63 9.82 18.25
C LYS A 294 4.25 9.23 17.91
N PHE A 295 4.18 8.33 16.92
CA PHE A 295 2.94 7.61 16.62
C PHE A 295 2.53 6.68 17.78
N GLY A 296 3.48 5.94 18.35
CA GLY A 296 3.25 5.07 19.52
C GLY A 296 2.71 5.84 20.73
N ALA A 297 3.17 7.06 20.97
CA ALA A 297 2.64 7.92 22.03
C ALA A 297 1.16 8.29 21.80
N GLN A 298 0.74 8.48 20.54
CA GLN A 298 -0.68 8.70 20.22
C GLN A 298 -1.53 7.46 20.47
N VAL A 299 -1.00 6.27 20.13
CA VAL A 299 -1.65 5.00 20.44
C VAL A 299 -1.75 4.80 21.96
N GLN A 300 -0.67 5.06 22.68
CA GLN A 300 -0.59 4.93 24.13
C GLN A 300 -1.56 5.90 24.84
N ALA A 301 -1.63 7.16 24.40
CA ALA A 301 -2.59 8.12 24.94
C ALA A 301 -4.04 7.63 24.78
N PHE A 302 -4.37 7.02 23.63
CA PHE A 302 -5.70 6.42 23.43
C PHE A 302 -5.92 5.18 24.30
N VAL A 303 -4.89 4.36 24.50
CA VAL A 303 -4.93 3.22 25.44
C VAL A 303 -5.21 3.70 26.86
N GLU A 304 -4.54 4.75 27.32
CA GLU A 304 -4.69 5.31 28.66
C GLU A 304 -6.07 5.96 28.86
N GLU A 305 -6.53 6.74 27.88
CA GLU A 305 -7.84 7.41 27.91
C GLU A 305 -9.00 6.40 28.05
N ASN A 306 -8.84 5.19 27.51
CA ASN A 306 -9.90 4.18 27.45
C ASN A 306 -9.61 2.92 28.29
N GLY A 307 -8.49 2.89 29.02
CA GLY A 307 -8.02 1.70 29.73
C GLY A 307 -8.85 1.30 30.95
N THR A 308 -9.66 2.23 31.47
CA THR A 308 -10.58 1.98 32.59
C THR A 308 -12.01 1.64 32.14
N ASP A 309 -12.31 1.72 30.85
CA ASP A 309 -13.62 1.34 30.30
C ASP A 309 -13.63 -0.17 30.03
N GLU A 310 -14.40 -0.91 30.83
CA GLU A 310 -14.52 -2.36 30.73
C GLU A 310 -15.02 -2.82 29.35
N ALA A 311 -15.92 -2.05 28.72
CA ALA A 311 -16.44 -2.37 27.39
C ALA A 311 -15.38 -2.24 26.28
N MET A 312 -14.35 -1.43 26.52
CA MET A 312 -13.22 -1.23 25.61
C MET A 312 -12.07 -2.23 25.84
N SER A 313 -12.08 -2.97 26.94
CA SER A 313 -10.97 -3.85 27.36
C SER A 313 -10.57 -4.87 26.29
N GLU A 314 -11.55 -5.42 25.56
CA GLU A 314 -11.31 -6.41 24.49
C GLU A 314 -10.52 -5.85 23.29
N PHE A 315 -10.44 -4.52 23.14
CA PHE A 315 -9.70 -3.83 22.09
C PHE A 315 -8.43 -3.15 22.61
N ILE A 316 -8.49 -2.54 23.79
CA ILE A 316 -7.40 -1.75 24.36
C ILE A 316 -6.28 -2.65 24.88
N THR A 317 -6.61 -3.73 25.58
CA THR A 317 -5.61 -4.67 26.13
C THR A 317 -4.69 -5.25 25.04
N PRO A 318 -5.21 -5.86 23.96
CA PRO A 318 -4.36 -6.36 22.88
C PRO A 318 -3.63 -5.26 22.10
N LEU A 319 -4.19 -4.04 22.00
CA LEU A 319 -3.51 -2.91 21.37
C LEU A 319 -2.29 -2.45 22.18
N ALA A 320 -2.45 -2.33 23.50
CA ALA A 320 -1.38 -1.97 24.43
C ALA A 320 -0.23 -3.00 24.39
N ASP A 321 -0.57 -4.29 24.51
CA ASP A 321 0.38 -5.40 24.43
C ASP A 321 1.15 -5.42 23.09
N LEU A 322 0.47 -5.14 21.97
CA LEU A 322 1.13 -5.05 20.68
C LEU A 322 2.07 -3.82 20.59
N GLY A 323 1.68 -2.67 21.13
CA GLY A 323 2.53 -1.47 21.20
C GLY A 323 3.85 -1.73 21.95
N ASP A 324 3.76 -2.41 23.09
CA ASP A 324 4.93 -2.84 23.87
C ASP A 324 5.81 -3.82 23.08
N LYS A 325 5.20 -4.79 22.42
CA LYS A 325 5.90 -5.78 21.59
C LYS A 325 6.60 -5.14 20.40
N VAL A 326 5.99 -4.17 19.73
CA VAL A 326 6.61 -3.41 18.64
C VAL A 326 7.82 -2.65 19.16
N THR A 327 7.71 -1.98 20.30
CA THR A 327 8.83 -1.25 20.92
C THR A 327 10.01 -2.17 21.22
N LYS A 328 9.74 -3.31 21.87
CA LYS A 328 10.77 -4.33 22.18
C LYS A 328 11.40 -4.91 20.92
N LEU A 329 10.58 -5.33 19.94
CA LEU A 329 11.04 -5.88 18.67
C LEU A 329 11.93 -4.89 17.91
N THR A 330 11.54 -3.62 17.86
CA THR A 330 12.31 -2.57 17.17
C THR A 330 13.70 -2.42 17.78
N MET A 331 13.78 -2.38 19.12
CA MET A 331 15.04 -2.26 19.85
C MET A 331 15.92 -3.49 19.63
N GLU A 332 15.36 -4.70 19.74
CA GLU A 332 16.08 -5.96 19.50
C GLU A 332 16.69 -6.01 18.09
N ILE A 333 15.89 -5.67 17.06
CA ILE A 333 16.37 -5.64 15.67
C ILE A 333 17.44 -4.56 15.50
N GLY A 334 17.23 -3.36 16.06
CA GLY A 334 18.19 -2.25 15.98
C GLY A 334 19.55 -2.62 16.59
N MET A 335 19.57 -3.32 17.72
CA MET A 335 20.80 -3.82 18.34
C MET A 335 21.53 -4.82 17.45
N LYS A 336 20.81 -5.77 16.85
CA LYS A 336 21.40 -6.73 15.91
C LYS A 336 21.92 -6.05 14.64
N ALA A 337 21.16 -5.09 14.11
CA ALA A 337 21.49 -4.32 12.92
C ALA A 337 22.79 -3.49 13.06
N PHE A 338 23.13 -3.09 14.29
CA PHE A 338 24.40 -2.42 14.56
C PHE A 338 25.62 -3.32 14.30
N GLN A 339 25.46 -4.64 14.50
CA GLN A 339 26.51 -5.63 14.25
C GLN A 339 26.45 -6.20 12.83
N ASN A 340 25.24 -6.41 12.31
CA ASN A 340 25.01 -6.99 10.98
C ASN A 340 23.81 -6.32 10.30
N GLN A 341 24.05 -5.56 9.22
CA GLN A 341 22.99 -4.84 8.50
C GLN A 341 21.98 -5.77 7.82
N ASP A 342 22.34 -7.02 7.50
CA ASP A 342 21.43 -7.99 6.88
C ASP A 342 20.24 -8.33 7.79
N GLU A 343 20.37 -8.11 9.10
CA GLU A 343 19.28 -8.28 10.07
C GLU A 343 18.09 -7.37 9.76
N VAL A 344 18.34 -6.18 9.20
CA VAL A 344 17.28 -5.29 8.73
C VAL A 344 16.56 -5.91 7.54
N GLY A 345 17.32 -6.45 6.57
CA GLY A 345 16.77 -7.10 5.39
C GLY A 345 15.92 -8.33 5.74
N ALA A 346 16.44 -9.18 6.62
CA ALA A 346 15.76 -10.39 7.08
C ALA A 346 14.46 -10.09 7.84
N ALA A 347 14.43 -9.03 8.66
CA ALA A 347 13.29 -8.72 9.51
C ALA A 347 12.24 -7.79 8.87
N CYS A 348 12.60 -7.04 7.82
CA CYS A 348 11.79 -5.89 7.39
C CYS A 348 10.34 -6.23 7.01
N VAL A 349 10.11 -7.30 6.25
CA VAL A 349 8.76 -7.68 5.78
C VAL A 349 7.85 -8.11 6.93
N PRO A 350 8.22 -9.09 7.78
CA PRO A 350 7.39 -9.44 8.93
C PRO A 350 7.25 -8.27 9.92
N TYR A 351 8.29 -7.45 10.10
CA TYR A 351 8.21 -6.24 10.92
C TYR A 351 7.17 -5.24 10.39
N LEU A 352 7.17 -4.92 9.09
CA LEU A 352 6.18 -4.02 8.49
C LEU A 352 4.76 -4.53 8.73
N ARG A 353 4.55 -5.85 8.60
CA ARG A 353 3.24 -6.46 8.80
C ARG A 353 2.78 -6.37 10.26
N VAL A 354 3.68 -6.56 11.23
CA VAL A 354 3.38 -6.33 12.66
C VAL A 354 2.99 -4.87 12.94
N VAL A 355 3.75 -3.91 12.40
CA VAL A 355 3.43 -2.48 12.57
C VAL A 355 2.12 -2.12 11.86
N GLY A 356 1.84 -2.69 10.70
CA GLY A 356 0.56 -2.53 9.99
C GLY A 356 -0.64 -2.99 10.81
N HIS A 357 -0.50 -4.12 11.51
CA HIS A 357 -1.51 -4.58 12.46
C HIS A 357 -1.69 -3.64 13.65
N MET A 358 -0.61 -3.07 14.20
CA MET A 358 -0.70 -2.06 15.27
C MET A 358 -1.50 -0.84 14.80
N VAL A 359 -1.25 -0.36 13.58
CA VAL A 359 -1.99 0.75 12.97
C VAL A 359 -3.47 0.42 12.79
N TYR A 360 -3.79 -0.76 12.24
CA TYR A 360 -5.19 -1.17 12.07
C TYR A 360 -5.90 -1.40 13.41
N ALA A 361 -5.25 -2.04 14.38
CA ALA A 361 -5.81 -2.24 15.72
C ALA A 361 -6.16 -0.90 16.38
N TYR A 362 -5.29 0.11 16.24
CA TYR A 362 -5.59 1.47 16.70
C TYR A 362 -6.85 2.06 16.04
N PHE A 363 -6.98 2.00 14.71
CA PHE A 363 -8.18 2.53 14.04
C PHE A 363 -9.45 1.70 14.34
N PHE A 364 -9.33 0.38 14.48
CA PHE A 364 -10.45 -0.47 14.88
C PHE A 364 -10.90 -0.15 16.30
N ALA A 365 -9.98 0.02 17.25
CA ALA A 365 -10.33 0.41 18.62
C ALA A 365 -11.01 1.79 18.67
N ARG A 366 -10.54 2.76 17.87
CA ARG A 366 -11.22 4.06 17.72
C ARG A 366 -12.64 3.93 17.17
N MET A 367 -12.83 3.12 16.13
CA MET A 367 -14.17 2.84 15.59
C MET A 367 -15.06 2.10 16.60
N ALA A 368 -14.48 1.18 17.39
CA ALA A 368 -15.20 0.43 18.42
C ALA A 368 -15.68 1.34 19.56
N LYS A 369 -14.85 2.26 20.04
CA LYS A 369 -15.24 3.28 21.04
C LYS A 369 -16.50 4.03 20.60
N ILE A 370 -16.47 4.61 19.41
CA ILE A 370 -17.62 5.35 18.86
C ILE A 370 -18.84 4.44 18.70
N ALA A 371 -18.64 3.19 18.29
CA ALA A 371 -19.75 2.26 18.10
C ALA A 371 -20.38 1.80 19.42
N LEU A 372 -19.60 1.63 20.50
CA LEU A 372 -20.13 1.36 21.85
C LEU A 372 -20.95 2.54 22.38
N GLU A 373 -20.44 3.76 22.23
CA GLU A 373 -21.17 4.99 22.64
C GLU A 373 -22.52 5.16 21.92
N LYS A 374 -22.64 4.60 20.72
CA LYS A 374 -23.83 4.69 19.87
C LYS A 374 -24.68 3.42 19.85
N GLU A 375 -24.27 2.35 20.54
CA GLU A 375 -24.93 1.05 20.49
C GLU A 375 -26.39 1.10 20.99
N SER A 376 -26.64 1.91 22.02
CA SER A 376 -27.98 2.12 22.59
C SER A 376 -28.99 2.75 21.63
N GLY A 377 -28.52 3.34 20.52
CA GLY A 377 -29.36 3.92 19.47
C GLY A 377 -30.03 2.88 18.56
N GLY A 378 -29.68 1.59 18.66
CA GLY A 378 -30.28 0.50 17.88
C GLY A 378 -29.91 0.48 16.39
N ASP A 379 -28.96 1.33 15.96
CA ASP A 379 -28.48 1.37 14.58
C ASP A 379 -27.59 0.16 14.26
N LYS A 380 -28.02 -0.65 13.29
CA LYS A 380 -27.33 -1.85 12.83
C LYS A 380 -25.93 -1.57 12.30
N PHE A 381 -25.62 -0.35 11.89
CA PHE A 381 -24.28 0.05 11.47
C PHE A 381 -23.26 -0.09 12.60
N TYR A 382 -23.56 0.42 13.80
CA TYR A 382 -22.63 0.35 14.93
C TYR A 382 -22.47 -1.08 15.46
N ALA A 383 -23.56 -1.86 15.50
CA ALA A 383 -23.48 -3.29 15.81
C ALA A 383 -22.59 -4.05 14.80
N SER A 384 -22.69 -3.73 13.51
CA SER A 384 -21.83 -4.30 12.44
C SER A 384 -20.36 -3.89 12.62
N LYS A 385 -20.10 -2.63 12.99
CA LYS A 385 -18.76 -2.12 13.29
C LYS A 385 -18.11 -2.84 14.46
N LEU A 386 -18.84 -3.01 15.57
CA LEU A 386 -18.35 -3.78 16.72
C LEU A 386 -18.09 -5.23 16.37
N GLY A 387 -19.01 -5.89 15.66
CA GLY A 387 -18.81 -7.27 15.20
C GLY A 387 -17.55 -7.43 14.35
N THR A 388 -17.25 -6.45 13.49
CA THR A 388 -16.07 -6.46 12.63
C THR A 388 -14.79 -6.19 13.42
N ALA A 389 -14.82 -5.25 14.37
CA ALA A 389 -13.69 -5.01 15.27
C ALA A 389 -13.36 -6.27 16.09
N ARG A 390 -14.36 -6.90 16.70
CA ARG A 390 -14.20 -8.16 17.44
C ARG A 390 -13.59 -9.26 16.59
N PHE A 391 -14.08 -9.42 15.35
CA PHE A 391 -13.50 -10.36 14.40
C PHE A 391 -12.04 -10.04 14.10
N TYR A 392 -11.71 -8.77 13.81
CA TYR A 392 -10.34 -8.34 13.51
C TYR A 392 -9.38 -8.69 14.65
N PHE A 393 -9.72 -8.31 15.89
CA PHE A 393 -8.89 -8.57 17.07
C PHE A 393 -8.76 -10.07 17.38
N ALA A 394 -9.82 -10.85 17.19
CA ALA A 394 -9.80 -12.28 17.52
C ALA A 394 -9.21 -13.18 16.42
N ARG A 395 -9.27 -12.78 15.14
CA ARG A 395 -8.92 -13.64 13.99
C ARG A 395 -7.76 -13.16 13.15
N LEU A 396 -7.55 -11.85 13.05
CA LEU A 396 -6.54 -11.27 12.16
C LEU A 396 -5.32 -10.76 12.94
N LEU A 397 -5.54 -10.05 14.05
CA LEU A 397 -4.47 -9.55 14.91
C LEU A 397 -3.51 -10.63 15.45
N PRO A 398 -3.95 -11.87 15.76
CA PRO A 398 -3.05 -12.93 16.24
C PRO A 398 -1.92 -13.31 15.27
N GLU A 399 -2.03 -12.97 13.98
CA GLU A 399 -0.95 -13.16 12.98
C GLU A 399 0.39 -12.55 13.46
N THR A 400 0.31 -11.43 14.19
CA THR A 400 1.47 -10.74 14.77
C THR A 400 2.35 -11.64 15.63
N ALA A 401 1.79 -12.63 16.33
CA ALA A 401 2.56 -13.52 17.19
C ALA A 401 3.58 -14.37 16.42
N MET A 402 3.19 -14.86 15.23
CA MET A 402 4.09 -15.60 14.34
C MET A 402 5.09 -14.65 13.68
N LEU A 403 4.62 -13.50 13.18
CA LEU A 403 5.46 -12.53 12.47
C LEU A 403 6.55 -11.95 13.36
N ILE A 404 6.26 -11.69 14.64
CA ILE A 404 7.26 -11.27 15.62
C ILE A 404 8.36 -12.33 15.77
N ARG A 405 8.02 -13.63 15.78
CA ARG A 405 9.01 -14.72 15.84
C ARG A 405 9.85 -14.78 14.56
N GLN A 406 9.22 -14.63 13.39
CA GLN A 406 9.92 -14.57 12.10
C GLN A 406 10.92 -13.41 12.06
N ALA A 407 10.48 -12.19 12.39
CA ALA A 407 11.33 -11.00 12.44
C ALA A 407 12.51 -11.16 13.42
N ARG A 408 12.30 -11.85 14.56
CA ARG A 408 13.36 -12.13 15.55
C ARG A 408 14.37 -13.17 15.12
N SER A 409 14.02 -14.07 14.20
CA SER A 409 14.88 -15.19 13.79
C SER A 409 16.20 -14.72 13.14
N GLY A 410 16.21 -13.51 12.59
CA GLY A 410 17.41 -12.86 12.05
C GLY A 410 17.88 -13.42 10.72
N ALA A 411 19.05 -12.95 10.27
CA ALA A 411 19.57 -13.26 8.93
C ALA A 411 20.27 -14.62 8.87
N SER A 412 20.76 -15.16 9.99
CA SER A 412 21.63 -16.34 10.01
C SER A 412 21.03 -17.56 9.29
N ASN A 413 19.74 -17.85 9.49
CA ASN A 413 19.09 -18.99 8.84
C ASN A 413 18.81 -18.78 7.34
N LEU A 414 18.82 -17.53 6.87
CA LEU A 414 18.61 -17.17 5.46
C LEU A 414 19.94 -17.16 4.71
N MET A 415 20.98 -16.63 5.34
CA MET A 415 22.29 -16.38 4.71
C MET A 415 23.27 -17.55 4.88
N ALA A 416 22.97 -18.53 5.73
CA ALA A 416 23.83 -19.71 5.93
C ALA A 416 23.69 -20.77 4.81
N LEU A 417 22.58 -20.77 4.07
CA LEU A 417 22.38 -21.69 2.96
C LEU A 417 23.01 -21.09 1.70
N ASP A 418 23.96 -21.80 1.10
CA ASP A 418 24.60 -21.35 -0.14
C ASP A 418 23.57 -21.13 -1.25
N ALA A 419 23.81 -20.11 -2.08
CA ALA A 419 22.87 -19.73 -3.13
C ALA A 419 22.59 -20.86 -4.14
N ASP A 420 23.56 -21.76 -4.37
CA ASP A 420 23.39 -22.93 -5.26
C ASP A 420 22.50 -24.03 -4.65
N LEU A 421 22.12 -23.90 -3.37
CA LEU A 421 21.27 -24.85 -2.64
C LEU A 421 19.84 -24.32 -2.43
N ILE A 422 19.52 -23.11 -2.92
CA ILE A 422 18.18 -22.48 -2.90
C ILE A 422 17.61 -22.54 -4.32
#